data_AF-A0A800A5I4-F1
#
_entry.id   AF-A0A800A5I4-F1
#
_cell.length_a   1.000
_cell.length_b   1.000
_cell.length_c   1.000
_cell.angle_alpha   90.00
_cell.angle_beta   90.00
_cell.angle_gamma   90.00
#
_symmetry.space_group_name_H-M   'P 1'
#
loop_
_entity.id
_entity.type
_entity.pdbx_description
1 polymer ?
#
loop_
_entity_poly.entity_id
_entity_poly.type
_entity_poly.pdbx_seq_one_letter_code
_entity_poly.pdbx_strand_id
1 'polypeptide(L)'
;AVTGMATSWDKRCIRTEDHQPLIGVSSFGNLQKSVDRITKWLEARGYEVMHFHASGPGGKALENLAGQGELTGVIDLTTSELTDLLTGGVYSAGDGRLRSAGAAGIPQVVVPGAIDHTNWWVGECPERYKSREFYQYNVEILLMRTNAEEMAALGQMMAERLNDAKGPVTVMIPTQGFSQHIIRETQDIDGNAIGSWLQPETDQAFTDTMRQHLTHGRIVELDFHINDHEFADACVEELMKSLEP
;
A
#
# COMPACT_ATOMS: atom_id res chain seq x y z
N ALA A 1 11.21 36.07 -10.00
CA ALA A 1 10.64 34.84 -9.41
C ALA A 1 11.60 34.19 -8.43
N VAL A 2 12.77 33.69 -8.87
CA VAL A 2 13.75 32.97 -8.02
C VAL A 2 14.17 33.77 -6.77
N THR A 3 14.58 35.03 -6.92
CA THR A 3 14.99 35.88 -5.78
C THR A 3 13.84 36.13 -4.81
N GLY A 4 12.62 36.32 -5.33
CA GLY A 4 11.42 36.50 -4.50
C GLY A 4 11.06 35.23 -3.69
N MET A 5 11.26 34.05 -4.27
CA MET A 5 11.09 32.78 -3.56
C MET A 5 12.15 32.59 -2.47
N ALA A 6 13.42 32.89 -2.77
CA ALA A 6 14.51 32.81 -1.80
C ALA A 6 14.29 33.73 -0.59
N THR A 7 13.98 35.02 -0.83
CA THR A 7 13.70 35.97 0.26
C THR A 7 12.46 35.60 1.08
N SER A 8 11.46 34.96 0.46
CA SER A 8 10.25 34.50 1.17
C SER A 8 10.48 33.20 1.93
N TRP A 9 11.40 32.35 1.48
CA TRP A 9 11.82 31.14 2.19
C TRP A 9 12.64 31.49 3.44
N ASP A 10 13.62 32.39 3.32
CA ASP A 10 14.41 32.88 4.47
C ASP A 10 13.52 33.47 5.57
N LYS A 11 12.47 34.21 5.19
CA LYS A 11 11.50 34.77 6.15
C LYS A 11 10.59 33.72 6.81
N ARG A 12 10.36 32.58 6.15
CA ARG A 12 9.52 31.47 6.65
C ARG A 12 10.30 30.53 7.55
N CYS A 13 11.58 30.27 7.26
CA CYS A 13 12.46 29.46 8.13
C CYS A 13 12.66 30.06 9.53
N ILE A 14 12.31 31.34 9.73
CA ILE A 14 12.38 32.05 11.01
C ILE A 14 11.06 31.92 11.81
N ARG A 15 9.95 31.51 11.18
CA ARG A 15 8.69 31.18 11.89
C ARG A 15 8.72 29.72 12.29
N THR A 16 8.79 29.46 13.60
CA THR A 16 8.35 28.20 14.18
C THR A 16 6.82 28.18 14.18
N GLU A 17 6.21 27.70 13.09
CA GLU A 17 4.80 27.28 13.15
C GLU A 17 4.74 25.85 13.69
N ASP A 18 3.84 25.61 14.64
CA ASP A 18 3.36 24.26 14.95
C ASP A 18 2.65 23.74 13.71
N HIS A 19 3.39 23.08 12.81
CA HIS A 19 2.79 22.37 11.70
C HIS A 19 1.98 21.19 12.26
N GLN A 20 0.76 21.02 11.75
CA GLN A 20 -0.04 19.86 12.11
C GLN A 20 0.72 18.59 11.70
N PRO A 21 0.72 17.54 12.54
CA PRO A 21 1.38 16.29 12.22
C PRO A 21 0.81 15.71 10.92
N LEU A 22 1.69 15.49 9.93
CA LEU A 22 1.34 15.02 8.61
C LEU A 22 1.42 13.50 8.54
N ILE A 23 0.31 12.86 8.16
CA ILE A 23 0.22 11.41 7.95
C ILE A 23 0.18 11.11 6.45
N GLY A 24 1.08 10.23 6.01
CA GLY A 24 1.03 9.71 4.65
C GLY A 24 0.09 8.51 4.56
N VAL A 25 -0.82 8.52 3.58
CA VAL A 25 -1.73 7.40 3.31
C VAL A 25 -1.62 6.98 1.85
N SER A 26 -1.16 5.75 1.58
CA SER A 26 -1.18 5.22 0.22
C SER A 26 -2.60 4.83 -0.19
N SER A 27 -2.94 5.09 -1.46
CA SER A 27 -4.32 4.95 -1.95
C SER A 27 -4.39 4.31 -3.31
N PHE A 28 -5.53 3.68 -3.59
CA PHE A 28 -5.86 3.15 -4.91
C PHE A 28 -7.38 3.15 -5.07
N GLY A 29 -7.87 3.29 -6.30
CA GLY A 29 -9.31 3.47 -6.54
C GLY A 29 -10.18 2.32 -6.00
N ASN A 30 -9.64 1.11 -5.91
CA ASN A 30 -10.32 -0.07 -5.36
C ASN A 30 -10.31 -0.16 -3.82
N LEU A 31 -9.70 0.80 -3.14
CA LEU A 31 -9.56 0.89 -1.69
C LEU A 31 -10.10 2.21 -1.12
N GLN A 32 -10.78 3.00 -1.97
CA GLN A 32 -11.16 4.38 -1.65
C GLN A 32 -12.05 4.48 -0.39
N LYS A 33 -12.90 3.48 -0.11
CA LYS A 33 -13.77 3.51 1.08
C LYS A 33 -12.96 3.56 2.37
N SER A 34 -11.89 2.77 2.45
CA SER A 34 -11.01 2.77 3.62
C SER A 34 -10.13 4.01 3.68
N VAL A 35 -9.61 4.47 2.53
CA VAL A 35 -8.86 5.74 2.45
C VAL A 35 -9.71 6.91 2.97
N ASP A 36 -10.97 7.02 2.52
CA ASP A 36 -11.90 8.06 2.95
C ASP A 36 -12.20 7.97 4.46
N ARG A 37 -12.38 6.76 4.98
CA ARG A 37 -12.65 6.53 6.41
C ARG A 37 -11.45 6.92 7.27
N ILE A 38 -10.26 6.46 6.90
CA ILE A 38 -8.98 6.80 7.55
C ILE A 38 -8.78 8.31 7.57
N THR A 39 -8.97 8.97 6.42
CA THR A 39 -8.77 10.41 6.26
C THR A 39 -9.69 11.20 7.18
N LYS A 40 -10.99 10.91 7.15
CA LYS A 40 -11.97 11.57 8.02
C LYS A 40 -11.65 11.37 9.51
N TRP A 41 -11.17 10.19 9.89
CA TRP A 41 -10.82 9.89 11.27
C TRP A 41 -9.65 10.74 11.75
N LEU A 42 -8.60 10.84 10.93
CA LEU A 42 -7.36 11.59 11.21
C LEU A 42 -7.61 13.10 11.23
N GLU A 43 -8.30 13.63 10.22
CA GLU A 43 -8.63 15.06 10.13
C GLU A 43 -9.50 15.51 11.31
N ALA A 44 -10.44 14.68 11.76
CA ALA A 44 -11.27 14.97 12.94
C ALA A 44 -10.46 15.11 14.25
N ARG A 45 -9.19 14.67 14.25
CA ARG A 45 -8.25 14.77 15.37
C ARG A 45 -7.10 15.75 15.13
N GLY A 46 -7.17 16.54 14.05
CA GLY A 46 -6.21 17.61 13.78
C GLY A 46 -4.92 17.17 13.10
N TYR A 47 -4.90 15.98 12.50
CA TYR A 47 -3.83 15.54 11.61
C TYR A 47 -4.07 16.06 10.20
N GLU A 48 -2.99 16.46 9.52
CA GLU A 48 -3.01 16.62 8.06
C GLU A 48 -2.80 15.26 7.39
N VAL A 49 -3.48 15.02 6.28
CA VAL A 49 -3.40 13.76 5.54
C VAL A 49 -2.97 14.02 4.11
N MET A 50 -1.91 13.34 3.67
CA MET A 50 -1.48 13.36 2.28
C MET A 50 -1.69 11.99 1.64
N HIS A 51 -2.45 11.97 0.54
CA HIS A 51 -2.70 10.75 -0.23
C HIS A 51 -1.62 10.51 -1.28
N PHE A 52 -1.19 9.26 -1.37
CA PHE A 52 -0.20 8.80 -2.35
C PHE A 52 -0.82 7.70 -3.21
N HIS A 53 -1.26 8.06 -4.41
CA HIS A 53 -1.84 7.09 -5.33
C HIS A 53 -0.80 6.05 -5.77
N ALA A 54 -1.04 4.78 -5.47
CA ALA A 54 -0.14 3.65 -5.66
C ALA A 54 -0.02 3.23 -7.13
N SER A 55 0.40 4.16 -7.99
CA SER A 55 0.60 3.97 -9.44
C SER A 55 2.08 4.01 -9.84
N GLY A 56 3.00 3.85 -8.90
CA GLY A 56 4.45 3.93 -9.07
C GLY A 56 5.03 5.26 -8.57
N PRO A 57 4.67 6.42 -9.17
CA PRO A 57 5.10 7.73 -8.67
C PRO A 57 4.62 8.06 -7.26
N GLY A 58 3.42 7.60 -6.86
CA GLY A 58 2.89 7.90 -5.53
C GLY A 58 3.67 7.18 -4.43
N GLY A 59 3.97 5.88 -4.57
CA GLY A 59 4.88 5.19 -3.66
C GLY A 59 6.24 5.86 -3.57
N LYS A 60 6.83 6.24 -4.71
CA LYS A 60 8.10 6.99 -4.73
C LYS A 60 8.03 8.31 -3.97
N ALA A 61 6.93 9.05 -4.11
CA ALA A 61 6.71 10.29 -3.40
C ALA A 61 6.53 10.08 -1.89
N LEU A 62 5.80 9.03 -1.49
CA LEU A 62 5.63 8.64 -0.09
C LEU A 62 6.99 8.34 0.55
N GLU A 63 7.80 7.48 -0.08
CA GLU A 63 9.13 7.13 0.42
C GLU A 63 10.06 8.35 0.48
N ASN A 64 9.96 9.26 -0.49
CA ASN A 64 10.79 10.46 -0.52
C ASN A 64 10.46 11.41 0.64
N LEU A 65 9.19 11.73 0.85
CA LEU A 65 8.76 12.59 1.96
C LEU A 65 9.04 11.94 3.33
N ALA A 66 8.84 10.64 3.44
CA ALA A 66 9.20 9.90 4.64
C ALA A 66 10.71 9.98 4.93
N GLY A 67 11.55 9.77 3.90
CA GLY A 67 13.01 9.86 4.03
C GLY A 67 13.53 11.26 4.36
N GLN A 68 12.77 12.31 4.02
CA GLN A 68 13.07 13.70 4.38
C GLN A 68 12.61 14.06 5.80
N GLY A 69 11.89 13.18 6.49
CA GLY A 69 11.36 13.43 7.83
C GLY A 69 10.14 14.35 7.86
N GLU A 70 9.45 14.49 6.72
CA GLU A 70 8.26 15.36 6.58
C GLU A 70 6.98 14.69 7.09
N LEU A 71 7.00 13.37 7.29
CA LEU A 71 5.85 12.59 7.77
C LEU A 71 6.03 12.18 9.23
N THR A 72 4.99 12.37 10.03
CA THR A 72 4.96 11.93 11.44
C THR A 72 4.57 10.45 11.56
N GLY A 73 3.79 9.93 10.61
CA GLY A 73 3.35 8.54 10.57
C GLY A 73 2.88 8.15 9.17
N VAL A 74 2.81 6.85 8.91
CA VAL A 74 2.36 6.32 7.62
C VAL A 74 1.33 5.21 7.82
N ILE A 75 0.19 5.33 7.14
CA ILE A 75 -0.73 4.21 6.90
C ILE A 75 -0.58 3.80 5.45
N ASP A 76 0.27 2.81 5.23
CA ASP A 76 0.54 2.28 3.92
C ASP A 76 -0.52 1.23 3.54
N LEU A 77 -1.72 1.72 3.24
CA LEU A 77 -2.89 0.90 2.98
C LEU A 77 -2.76 0.10 1.67
N THR A 78 -2.12 0.68 0.64
CA THR A 78 -1.98 0.09 -0.69
C THR A 78 -0.51 -0.17 -1.04
N THR A 79 -0.13 -1.46 -1.07
CA THR A 79 1.23 -1.90 -1.40
C THR A 79 1.31 -2.66 -2.74
N SER A 80 0.30 -2.53 -3.61
CA SER A 80 0.23 -3.19 -4.93
C SER A 80 1.43 -2.89 -5.85
N GLU A 81 2.12 -1.77 -5.64
CA GLU A 81 3.34 -1.41 -6.39
C GLU A 81 4.47 -2.44 -6.20
N LEU A 82 4.44 -3.25 -5.13
CA LEU A 82 5.34 -4.39 -4.94
C LEU A 82 4.99 -5.57 -5.85
N THR A 83 3.70 -5.81 -6.07
CA THR A 83 3.22 -6.82 -7.03
C THR A 83 3.68 -6.48 -8.43
N ASP A 84 3.53 -5.22 -8.83
CA ASP A 84 4.01 -4.75 -10.12
C ASP A 84 5.54 -4.77 -10.23
N LEU A 85 6.27 -4.48 -9.14
CA LEU A 85 7.73 -4.65 -9.12
C LEU A 85 8.13 -6.12 -9.34
N LEU A 86 7.44 -7.06 -8.69
CA LEU A 86 7.75 -8.48 -8.77
C LEU A 86 7.51 -9.05 -10.17
N THR A 87 6.38 -8.70 -10.80
CA THR A 87 5.97 -9.31 -12.08
C THR A 87 6.41 -8.50 -13.30
N GLY A 88 6.84 -7.24 -13.10
CA GLY A 88 7.17 -6.28 -14.15
C GLY A 88 5.96 -5.48 -14.66
N GLY A 89 4.93 -5.34 -13.82
CA GLY A 89 3.74 -4.54 -14.09
C GLY A 89 4.01 -3.04 -14.18
N VAL A 90 2.97 -2.31 -14.55
CA VAL A 90 3.04 -0.91 -14.97
C VAL A 90 3.33 0.06 -13.82
N TYR A 91 2.79 -0.21 -12.63
CA TYR A 91 2.77 0.70 -11.50
C TYR A 91 3.88 0.42 -10.47
N SER A 92 5.01 -0.13 -10.90
CA SER A 92 6.14 -0.34 -10.00
C SER A 92 6.71 0.97 -9.44
N ALA A 93 6.82 1.04 -8.11
CA ALA A 93 7.53 2.10 -7.40
C ALA A 93 9.04 1.84 -7.26
N GLY A 94 9.54 0.70 -7.74
CA GLY A 94 10.96 0.33 -7.69
C GLY A 94 11.43 -0.21 -6.33
N ASP A 95 12.72 -0.52 -6.25
CA ASP A 95 13.34 -1.20 -5.10
C ASP A 95 13.32 -0.40 -3.79
N GLY A 96 13.11 0.92 -3.87
CA GLY A 96 13.00 1.81 -2.72
C GLY A 96 11.68 1.73 -1.96
N ARG A 97 10.64 1.08 -2.52
CA ARG A 97 9.32 0.98 -1.90
C ARG A 97 9.36 0.23 -0.55
N LEU A 98 8.65 0.68 0.48
CA LEU A 98 8.69 0.16 1.86
C LEU A 98 10.07 0.21 2.54
N ARG A 99 10.90 1.21 2.27
CA ARG A 99 12.25 1.28 2.88
C ARG A 99 12.52 2.57 3.63
N SER A 100 12.17 3.72 3.06
CA SER A 100 12.58 5.03 3.58
C SER A 100 11.86 5.37 4.89
N ALA A 101 10.56 5.11 4.99
CA ALA A 101 9.81 5.37 6.21
C ALA A 101 10.36 4.58 7.41
N GLY A 102 10.64 3.28 7.21
CA GLY A 102 11.28 2.43 8.21
C GLY A 102 12.68 2.92 8.59
N ALA A 103 13.51 3.26 7.61
CA ALA A 103 14.86 3.73 7.83
C ALA A 103 14.92 5.08 8.57
N ALA A 104 13.90 5.93 8.40
CA ALA A 104 13.70 7.20 9.09
C ALA A 104 13.13 7.03 10.51
N GLY A 105 12.71 5.83 10.90
CA GLY A 105 12.13 5.57 12.22
C GLY A 105 10.67 5.98 12.36
N ILE A 106 9.99 6.28 11.25
CA ILE A 106 8.59 6.70 11.24
C ILE A 106 7.69 5.51 11.58
N PRO A 107 6.74 5.66 12.53
CA PRO A 107 5.74 4.64 12.82
C PRO A 107 4.89 4.32 11.59
N GLN A 108 4.74 3.02 11.32
CA GLN A 108 4.06 2.53 10.12
C GLN A 108 3.02 1.47 10.45
N VAL A 109 1.82 1.66 9.91
CA VAL A 109 0.84 0.60 9.71
C VAL A 109 0.88 0.22 8.23
N VAL A 110 1.22 -1.03 7.93
CA VAL A 110 1.38 -1.53 6.56
C VAL A 110 0.29 -2.57 6.28
N VAL A 111 -0.41 -2.41 5.16
CA VAL A 111 -1.50 -3.31 4.75
C VAL A 111 -1.20 -3.88 3.37
N PRO A 112 -1.42 -5.17 3.12
CA PRO A 112 -1.27 -5.79 1.80
C PRO A 112 -2.42 -5.40 0.85
N GLY A 113 -2.75 -4.12 0.74
CA GLY A 113 -3.85 -3.68 -0.12
C GLY A 113 -3.52 -3.80 -1.59
N ALA A 114 -4.47 -4.37 -2.34
CA ALA A 114 -4.41 -4.60 -3.79
C ALA A 114 -3.21 -5.44 -4.26
N ILE A 115 -2.58 -6.23 -3.38
CA ILE A 115 -1.48 -7.12 -3.79
C ILE A 115 -1.97 -8.36 -4.57
N ASP A 116 -3.28 -8.58 -4.61
CA ASP A 116 -3.95 -9.68 -5.29
C ASP A 116 -3.88 -9.60 -6.82
N HIS A 117 -3.34 -8.51 -7.39
CA HIS A 117 -3.14 -8.37 -8.82
C HIS A 117 -1.94 -7.52 -9.23
N THR A 118 -1.45 -7.80 -10.44
CA THR A 118 -0.60 -6.92 -11.23
C THR A 118 -1.44 -6.04 -12.15
N ASN A 119 -0.98 -4.81 -12.38
CA ASN A 119 -1.56 -3.90 -13.38
C ASN A 119 -0.78 -3.98 -14.70
N TRP A 120 -1.49 -4.23 -15.80
CA TRP A 120 -0.96 -4.19 -17.16
C TRP A 120 -1.73 -3.17 -18.01
N TRP A 121 -1.05 -2.56 -18.97
CA TRP A 121 -1.74 -1.95 -20.09
C TRP A 121 -2.35 -3.05 -20.96
N VAL A 122 -3.57 -2.84 -21.45
CA VAL A 122 -4.24 -3.78 -22.36
C VAL A 122 -3.34 -4.01 -23.57
N GLY A 123 -2.99 -5.28 -23.83
CA GLY A 123 -2.12 -5.69 -24.92
C GLY A 123 -0.62 -5.70 -24.60
N GLU A 124 -0.20 -5.24 -23.42
CA GLU A 124 1.22 -5.21 -23.02
C GLU A 124 1.59 -6.30 -22.01
N CYS A 125 0.64 -7.14 -21.60
CA CYS A 125 0.94 -8.30 -20.76
C CYS A 125 1.88 -9.29 -21.50
N PRO A 126 3.05 -9.64 -20.94
CA PRO A 126 4.01 -10.54 -21.56
C PRO A 126 3.46 -11.93 -21.89
N GLU A 127 4.00 -12.55 -22.96
CA GLU A 127 3.59 -13.89 -23.44
C GLU A 127 3.58 -14.97 -22.34
N ARG A 128 4.58 -14.92 -21.45
CA ARG A 128 4.74 -15.86 -20.33
C ARG A 128 3.56 -15.85 -19.34
N TYR A 129 2.73 -14.82 -19.38
CA TYR A 129 1.56 -14.68 -18.52
C TYR A 129 0.23 -14.91 -19.24
N LYS A 130 0.20 -15.27 -20.53
CA LYS A 130 -1.08 -15.43 -21.25
C LYS A 130 -2.01 -16.50 -20.69
N SER A 131 -1.47 -17.49 -19.98
CA SER A 131 -2.27 -18.54 -19.33
C SER A 131 -2.76 -18.16 -17.92
N ARG A 132 -2.60 -16.90 -17.52
CA ARG A 132 -3.00 -16.40 -16.20
C ARG A 132 -4.47 -16.01 -16.20
N GLU A 133 -4.93 -15.71 -15.00
CA GLU A 133 -6.27 -15.24 -14.71
C GLU A 133 -6.29 -13.71 -14.73
N PHE A 134 -7.28 -13.14 -15.39
CA PHE A 134 -7.35 -11.71 -15.65
C PHE A 134 -8.70 -11.10 -15.28
N TYR A 135 -8.74 -9.78 -15.23
CA TYR A 135 -9.97 -8.99 -15.26
C TYR A 135 -9.68 -7.67 -15.97
N GLN A 136 -10.33 -7.41 -17.10
CA GLN A 136 -10.18 -6.12 -17.77
C GLN A 136 -10.96 -5.05 -17.01
N TYR A 137 -10.25 -4.20 -16.25
CA TYR A 137 -10.85 -3.18 -15.40
C TYR A 137 -11.49 -2.06 -16.22
N ASN A 138 -10.81 -1.63 -17.28
CA ASN A 138 -11.31 -0.64 -18.23
C ASN A 138 -10.63 -0.82 -19.60
N VAL A 139 -10.81 0.14 -20.51
CA VAL A 139 -10.25 0.06 -21.87
C VAL A 139 -8.71 0.14 -21.91
N GLU A 140 -8.06 0.60 -20.84
CA GLU A 140 -6.61 0.79 -20.74
C GLU A 140 -5.94 -0.23 -19.81
N ILE A 141 -6.64 -0.71 -18.78
CA ILE A 141 -6.08 -1.50 -17.68
C ILE A 141 -6.61 -2.93 -17.69
N LEU A 142 -5.67 -3.88 -17.76
CA LEU A 142 -5.86 -5.30 -17.55
C LEU A 142 -5.24 -5.69 -16.20
N LEU A 143 -6.04 -6.26 -15.30
CA LEU A 143 -5.55 -6.80 -14.03
C LEU A 143 -5.21 -8.28 -14.23
N MET A 144 -4.05 -8.71 -13.74
CA MET A 144 -3.64 -10.12 -13.72
C MET A 144 -3.62 -10.60 -12.27
N ARG A 145 -4.42 -11.62 -11.95
CA ARG A 145 -4.52 -12.20 -10.61
C ARG A 145 -3.19 -12.84 -10.21
N THR A 146 -2.68 -12.51 -9.02
CA THR A 146 -1.49 -13.16 -8.46
C THR A 146 -1.74 -14.63 -8.13
N ASN A 147 -0.70 -15.45 -8.22
CA ASN A 147 -0.75 -16.86 -7.81
C ASN A 147 -0.07 -17.07 -6.44
N ALA A 148 -0.08 -18.31 -5.93
CA ALA A 148 0.46 -18.60 -4.59
C ALA A 148 1.97 -18.36 -4.50
N GLU A 149 2.73 -18.63 -5.57
CA GLU A 149 4.17 -18.39 -5.62
C GLU A 149 4.49 -16.89 -5.54
N GLU A 150 3.73 -16.06 -6.27
CA GLU A 150 3.85 -14.61 -6.23
C GLU A 150 3.41 -14.04 -4.88
N MET A 151 2.34 -14.56 -4.28
CA MET A 151 1.90 -14.15 -2.94
C MET A 151 2.94 -14.48 -1.86
N ALA A 152 3.56 -15.66 -1.93
CA ALA A 152 4.68 -16.01 -1.06
C ALA A 152 5.88 -15.08 -1.29
N ALA A 153 6.27 -14.85 -2.55
CA ALA A 153 7.37 -13.94 -2.88
C ALA A 153 7.10 -12.49 -2.41
N LEU A 154 5.86 -12.03 -2.48
CA LEU A 154 5.44 -10.73 -1.93
C LEU A 154 5.54 -10.68 -0.41
N GLY A 155 5.13 -11.74 0.28
CA GLY A 155 5.29 -11.86 1.73
C GLY A 155 6.76 -11.81 2.13
N GLN A 156 7.63 -12.55 1.45
CA GLN A 156 9.07 -12.51 1.71
C GLN A 156 9.64 -11.12 1.44
N MET A 157 9.34 -10.52 0.28
CA MET A 157 9.82 -9.19 -0.10
C MET A 157 9.39 -8.11 0.90
N MET A 158 8.12 -8.13 1.34
CA MET A 158 7.61 -7.18 2.30
C MET A 158 8.28 -7.37 3.66
N ALA A 159 8.36 -8.60 4.17
CA ALA A 159 9.01 -8.89 5.45
C ALA A 159 10.49 -8.45 5.47
N GLU A 160 11.26 -8.76 4.42
CA GLU A 160 12.66 -8.36 4.30
C GLU A 160 12.84 -6.84 4.36
N ARG A 161 11.97 -6.09 3.69
CA ARG A 161 12.03 -4.62 3.69
C ARG A 161 11.64 -4.02 5.04
N LEU A 162 10.62 -4.56 5.69
CA LEU A 162 10.17 -4.10 7.01
C LEU A 162 11.13 -4.47 8.14
N ASN A 163 11.91 -5.54 7.98
CA ASN A 163 12.94 -5.94 8.93
C ASN A 163 14.06 -4.90 9.10
N ASP A 164 14.28 -4.04 8.09
CA ASP A 164 15.26 -2.96 8.14
C ASP A 164 14.74 -1.70 8.87
N ALA A 165 13.48 -1.69 9.31
CA ALA A 165 12.88 -0.53 9.96
C ALA A 165 13.47 -0.26 11.36
N LYS A 166 13.66 1.02 11.68
CA LYS A 166 14.10 1.47 13.01
C LYS A 166 12.94 1.87 13.91
N GLY A 167 11.79 2.19 13.32
CA GLY A 167 10.58 2.61 13.99
C GLY A 167 9.59 1.46 14.23
N PRO A 168 8.48 1.72 14.94
CA PRO A 168 7.40 0.76 15.10
C PRO A 168 6.78 0.37 13.75
N VAL A 169 6.55 -0.92 13.55
CA VAL A 169 5.88 -1.47 12.37
C VAL A 169 4.80 -2.44 12.82
N THR A 170 3.57 -2.22 12.35
CA THR A 170 2.49 -3.20 12.43
C THR A 170 1.99 -3.52 11.03
N VAL A 171 2.04 -4.80 10.66
CA VAL A 171 1.43 -5.31 9.42
C VAL A 171 0.01 -5.75 9.74
N MET A 172 -0.99 -5.11 9.11
CA MET A 172 -2.41 -5.42 9.31
C MET A 172 -2.97 -6.13 8.09
N ILE A 173 -3.43 -7.36 8.27
CA ILE A 173 -3.87 -8.24 7.17
C ILE A 173 -5.40 -8.41 7.24
N PRO A 174 -6.16 -7.92 6.24
CA PRO A 174 -7.59 -8.16 6.12
C PRO A 174 -7.83 -9.54 5.50
N THR A 175 -8.26 -10.49 6.31
CA THR A 175 -8.38 -11.90 5.89
C THR A 175 -9.56 -12.17 4.96
N GLN A 176 -10.51 -11.23 4.82
CA GLN A 176 -11.66 -11.36 3.91
C GLN A 176 -11.47 -10.64 2.57
N GLY A 177 -10.25 -10.21 2.25
CA GLY A 177 -9.89 -9.76 0.91
C GLY A 177 -9.03 -8.49 0.87
N PHE A 178 -8.09 -8.48 -0.08
CA PHE A 178 -7.12 -7.42 -0.27
C PHE A 178 -7.58 -6.28 -1.19
N SER A 179 -8.69 -6.45 -1.90
CA SER A 179 -9.22 -5.42 -2.81
C SER A 179 -10.72 -5.58 -3.04
N GLN A 180 -11.37 -4.56 -3.59
CA GLN A 180 -12.77 -4.68 -4.01
C GLN A 180 -13.03 -5.78 -5.07
N HIS A 181 -11.98 -6.33 -5.69
CA HIS A 181 -12.12 -7.27 -6.80
C HIS A 181 -12.56 -8.67 -6.36
N ILE A 182 -12.62 -8.97 -5.06
CA ILE A 182 -13.15 -10.24 -4.54
C ILE A 182 -14.56 -10.61 -5.03
N ILE A 183 -15.35 -9.64 -5.47
CA ILE A 183 -16.71 -9.84 -6.02
C ILE A 183 -16.71 -10.19 -7.52
N ARG A 184 -15.54 -10.27 -8.15
CA ARG A 184 -15.39 -10.47 -9.61
C ARG A 184 -15.12 -11.93 -9.93
N GLU A 185 -15.43 -12.28 -11.18
CA GLU A 185 -14.94 -13.50 -11.81
C GLU A 185 -13.61 -13.20 -12.51
N THR A 186 -12.71 -14.18 -12.52
CA THR A 186 -11.51 -14.16 -13.33
C THR A 186 -11.83 -14.60 -14.75
N GLN A 187 -11.06 -14.08 -15.69
CA GLN A 187 -11.21 -14.28 -17.12
C GLN A 187 -9.92 -14.84 -17.71
N ASP A 188 -10.02 -15.62 -18.78
CA ASP A 188 -8.86 -15.88 -19.64
C ASP A 188 -8.51 -14.63 -20.47
N ILE A 189 -7.44 -14.71 -21.27
CA ILE A 189 -6.99 -13.59 -22.11
C ILE A 189 -8.02 -13.19 -23.20
N ASP A 190 -8.94 -14.09 -23.54
CA ASP A 190 -10.00 -13.86 -24.52
C ASP A 190 -11.28 -13.30 -23.85
N GLY A 191 -11.28 -13.13 -22.53
CA GLY A 191 -12.37 -12.55 -21.74
C GLY A 191 -13.43 -13.56 -21.27
N ASN A 192 -13.21 -14.87 -21.45
CA ASN A 192 -14.14 -15.89 -20.97
C ASN A 192 -13.98 -16.07 -19.47
N ALA A 193 -15.09 -16.13 -18.72
CA ALA A 193 -15.04 -16.39 -17.29
C ALA A 193 -14.49 -17.81 -17.00
N ILE A 194 -13.50 -17.89 -16.10
CA ILE A 194 -12.80 -19.15 -15.76
C ILE A 194 -12.75 -19.44 -14.26
N GLY A 195 -13.10 -18.49 -13.40
CA GLY A 195 -13.04 -18.70 -11.95
C GLY A 195 -13.49 -17.51 -11.13
N SER A 196 -13.27 -17.60 -9.82
CA SER A 196 -13.49 -16.50 -8.89
C SER A 196 -12.19 -15.77 -8.60
N TRP A 197 -12.28 -14.44 -8.44
CA TRP A 197 -11.15 -13.63 -8.00
C TRP A 197 -10.77 -13.88 -6.55
N LEU A 198 -11.76 -14.16 -5.69
CA LEU A 198 -11.54 -14.50 -4.30
C LEU A 198 -10.93 -15.90 -4.21
N GLN A 199 -9.67 -15.98 -3.78
CA GLN A 199 -8.92 -17.22 -3.69
C GLN A 199 -8.19 -17.29 -2.33
N PRO A 200 -8.90 -17.60 -1.23
CA PRO A 200 -8.32 -17.53 0.13
C PRO A 200 -7.11 -18.44 0.32
N GLU A 201 -7.08 -19.60 -0.34
CA GLU A 201 -5.93 -20.52 -0.29
C GLU A 201 -4.68 -19.92 -0.95
N THR A 202 -4.85 -19.22 -2.07
CA THR A 202 -3.78 -18.46 -2.74
C THR A 202 -3.30 -17.31 -1.87
N ASP A 203 -4.25 -16.58 -1.27
CA ASP A 203 -3.98 -15.40 -0.45
C ASP A 203 -3.27 -15.75 0.86
N GLN A 204 -3.56 -16.93 1.43
CA GLN A 204 -2.93 -17.42 2.66
C GLN A 204 -1.41 -17.57 2.52
N ALA A 205 -0.90 -17.83 1.31
CA ALA A 205 0.53 -17.95 1.05
C ALA A 205 1.29 -16.67 1.46
N PHE A 206 0.70 -15.50 1.24
CA PHE A 206 1.30 -14.23 1.69
C PHE A 206 1.44 -14.18 3.22
N THR A 207 0.34 -14.46 3.93
CA THR A 207 0.30 -14.41 5.40
C THR A 207 1.26 -15.40 6.03
N ASP A 208 1.32 -16.63 5.50
CA ASP A 208 2.20 -17.66 6.02
C ASP A 208 3.68 -17.30 5.80
N THR A 209 4.03 -16.75 4.64
CA THR A 209 5.40 -16.27 4.41
C THR A 209 5.73 -15.06 5.27
N MET A 210 4.81 -14.11 5.46
CA MET A 210 5.02 -12.98 6.37
C MET A 210 5.35 -13.46 7.80
N ARG A 211 4.60 -14.43 8.34
CA ARG A 211 4.85 -15.00 9.68
C ARG A 211 6.22 -15.69 9.79
N GLN A 212 6.70 -16.29 8.70
CA GLN A 212 7.99 -16.98 8.67
C GLN A 212 9.18 -16.00 8.61
N HIS A 213 9.03 -14.87 7.91
CA HIS A 213 10.15 -14.00 7.57
C HIS A 213 10.17 -12.66 8.32
N LEU A 214 9.05 -12.21 8.89
CA LEU A 214 9.02 -10.96 9.65
C LEU A 214 9.68 -11.17 11.02
N THR A 215 10.74 -10.40 11.28
CA THR A 215 11.52 -10.43 12.51
C THR A 215 11.50 -9.11 13.27
N HIS A 216 11.06 -8.02 12.62
CA HIS A 216 10.83 -6.71 13.24
C HIS A 216 9.37 -6.28 13.07
N GLY A 217 8.77 -5.73 14.12
CA GLY A 217 7.35 -5.39 14.14
C GLY A 217 6.44 -6.57 14.48
N ARG A 218 5.15 -6.45 14.17
CA ARG A 218 4.15 -7.48 14.46
C ARG A 218 3.13 -7.62 13.33
N ILE A 219 2.52 -8.80 13.24
CA ILE A 219 1.43 -9.09 12.31
C ILE A 219 0.12 -9.12 13.10
N VAL A 220 -0.91 -8.46 12.57
CA VAL A 220 -2.27 -8.45 13.09
C VAL A 220 -3.21 -8.86 11.97
N GLU A 221 -3.80 -10.04 12.08
CA GLU A 221 -4.83 -10.50 11.17
C GLU A 221 -6.20 -10.12 11.71
N LEU A 222 -7.04 -9.55 10.85
CA LEU A 222 -8.39 -9.17 11.19
C LEU A 222 -9.39 -9.83 10.22
N ASP A 223 -10.50 -10.31 10.77
CA ASP A 223 -11.59 -10.94 10.02
C ASP A 223 -12.49 -9.87 9.36
N PHE A 224 -11.88 -9.05 8.52
CA PHE A 224 -12.52 -7.98 7.78
C PHE A 224 -12.05 -7.97 6.34
N HIS A 225 -12.88 -7.42 5.47
CA HIS A 225 -12.47 -7.04 4.13
C HIS A 225 -11.77 -5.68 4.22
N ILE A 226 -10.79 -5.43 3.35
CA ILE A 226 -9.97 -4.22 3.42
C ILE A 226 -10.78 -2.91 3.35
N ASN A 227 -11.97 -2.93 2.73
CA ASN A 227 -12.87 -1.76 2.61
C ASN A 227 -13.92 -1.64 3.72
N ASP A 228 -13.89 -2.51 4.72
CA ASP A 228 -14.78 -2.42 5.87
C ASP A 228 -14.35 -1.25 6.77
N HIS A 229 -15.32 -0.52 7.34
CA HIS A 229 -15.01 0.64 8.18
C HIS A 229 -14.24 0.24 9.43
N GLU A 230 -14.54 -0.94 9.98
CA GLU A 230 -13.90 -1.54 11.14
C GLU A 230 -12.41 -1.82 10.89
N PHE A 231 -12.07 -2.27 9.68
CA PHE A 231 -10.67 -2.47 9.30
C PHE A 231 -9.92 -1.13 9.19
N ALA A 232 -10.54 -0.15 8.54
CA ALA A 232 -9.99 1.20 8.43
C ALA A 232 -9.78 1.86 9.81
N ASP A 233 -10.76 1.77 10.70
CA ASP A 233 -10.67 2.28 12.07
C ASP A 233 -9.53 1.60 12.84
N ALA A 234 -9.42 0.27 12.75
CA ALA A 234 -8.36 -0.48 13.39
C ALA A 234 -6.97 -0.07 12.89
N CYS A 235 -6.81 0.24 11.60
CA CYS A 235 -5.55 0.75 11.05
C CYS A 235 -5.14 2.09 11.69
N VAL A 236 -6.09 3.01 11.87
CA VAL A 236 -5.77 4.30 12.46
C VAL A 236 -5.51 4.18 13.96
N GLU A 237 -6.34 3.43 14.67
CA GLU A 237 -6.13 3.16 16.10
C GLU A 237 -4.76 2.52 16.37
N GLU A 238 -4.32 1.63 15.47
CA GLU A 238 -3.01 1.01 15.56
C GLU A 238 -1.86 2.01 15.36
N LEU A 239 -1.96 2.89 14.36
CA LEU A 239 -0.96 3.94 14.17
C LEU A 239 -0.92 4.86 15.40
N MET A 240 -2.08 5.20 15.96
CA MET A 240 -2.14 6.13 17.09
C MET A 240 -1.47 5.62 18.35
N LYS A 241 -1.55 4.32 18.64
CA LYS A 241 -0.79 3.70 19.75
C LYS A 241 0.72 3.94 19.65
N SER A 242 1.23 4.14 18.44
CA SER A 242 2.65 4.40 18.20
C SER A 242 3.02 5.88 18.23
N LEU A 243 2.04 6.78 18.01
CA LEU A 243 2.24 8.23 17.98
C LEU A 243 1.95 8.91 19.33
N GLU A 244 1.06 8.32 20.13
CA GLU A 244 0.63 8.82 21.44
C GLU A 244 0.92 7.77 22.55
N PRO A 245 2.21 7.52 22.88
CA PRO A 245 2.60 6.50 23.86
C PRO A 245 2.18 6.81 25.30
#